data_AF-A0A5C4SA28-F1
#
_entry.id   AF-A0A5C4SA28-F1
#
_cell.length_a   1.000
_cell.length_b   1.000
_cell.length_c   1.000
_cell.angle_alpha   90.00
_cell.angle_beta   90.00
_cell.angle_gamma   90.00
#
_symmetry.space_group_name_H-M   'P 1'
#
loop_
_entity.id
_entity.type
_entity.pdbx_description
1 polymer ?
#
loop_
_entity_poly.entity_id
_entity_poly.type
_entity_poly.pdbx_seq_one_letter_code
_entity_poly.pdbx_strand_id
1 'polypeptide(L)'
;MKVVWTETALKRLDEIEAYIKQESERAARKTILSLVNKTIDQLTLYPGSGKPGRLYGTRELFFVDISYLVVYTADTENVTVITVFHTAQNYQP
;
A
#
# COMPACT_ATOMS: atom_id res chain seq x y z
N MET A 1 8.82 -14.65 4.06
CA MET A 1 8.81 -13.28 3.51
C MET A 1 8.31 -12.34 4.59
N LYS A 2 9.10 -11.35 4.99
CA LYS A 2 8.72 -10.35 5.99
C LYS A 2 8.27 -9.07 5.30
N VAL A 3 7.09 -8.56 5.64
CA VAL A 3 6.60 -7.27 5.11
C VAL A 3 7.02 -6.14 6.05
N VAL A 4 7.84 -5.22 5.56
CA VAL A 4 8.37 -4.07 6.29
C VAL A 4 7.78 -2.80 5.69
N TRP A 5 7.31 -1.90 6.55
CA TRP A 5 6.77 -0.60 6.14
C TRP A 5 7.79 0.49 6.42
N THR A 6 8.06 1.31 5.41
CA THR A 6 8.91 2.50 5.58
C THR A 6 8.15 3.60 6.33
N GLU A 7 8.88 4.56 6.90
CA GLU A 7 8.27 5.75 7.52
C GLU A 7 7.39 6.53 6.54
N THR A 8 7.81 6.62 5.27
CA THR A 8 7.01 7.23 4.20
C THR A 8 5.67 6.52 4.02
N ALA A 9 5.67 5.18 3.98
CA ALA A 9 4.44 4.41 3.85
C ALA A 9 3.52 4.59 5.07
N LEU A 10 4.07 4.59 6.29
CA LEU A 10 3.31 4.84 7.51
C LEU A 10 2.68 6.23 7.51
N LYS A 11 3.45 7.27 7.14
CA LYS A 11 2.92 8.63 7.02
C LYS A 11 1.79 8.72 5.99
N ARG A 12 1.87 7.99 4.87
CA ARG A 12 0.77 7.92 3.89
C ARG A 12 -0.48 7.27 4.47
N LEU A 13 -0.34 6.22 5.28
CA LEU A 13 -1.48 5.61 5.96
C LEU A 13 -2.15 6.61 6.91
N ASP A 14 -1.36 7.40 7.67
CA ASP A 14 -1.88 8.43 8.55
C ASP A 14 -2.62 9.54 7.77
N GLU A 15 -2.06 9.99 6.64
CA GLU A 15 -2.69 10.99 5.76
C GLU A 15 -4.02 10.48 5.18
N ILE A 16 -4.06 9.22 4.72
CA ILE A 16 -5.27 8.56 4.23
C ILE A 16 -6.32 8.45 5.34
N GLU A 17 -5.91 8.03 6.53
CA GLU A 17 -6.82 7.88 7.67
C GLU A 17 -7.41 9.24 8.05
N ALA A 18 -6.58 10.28 8.16
CA ALA A 18 -7.00 11.64 8.49
C ALA A 18 -7.93 12.24 7.43
N TYR A 19 -7.70 11.96 6.14
CA TYR A 19 -8.59 12.38 5.06
C TYR A 19 -9.98 11.76 5.20
N ILE A 20 -10.06 10.43 5.32
CA ILE A 20 -11.35 9.73 5.40
C ILE A 20 -12.08 10.01 6.72
N LYS A 21 -11.33 10.25 7.82
CA LYS A 21 -11.89 10.61 9.13
C LYS A 21 -12.76 11.87 9.09
N GLN A 22 -12.53 12.77 8.13
CA GLN A 22 -13.36 13.96 7.92
C GLN A 22 -14.81 13.60 7.56
N GLU A 23 -15.02 12.44 6.92
CA GLU A 23 -16.34 11.94 6.54
C GLU A 23 -16.85 10.87 7.50
N SER A 24 -16.01 9.89 7.88
CA SER A 24 -16.39 8.81 8.78
C SER A 24 -15.19 8.11 9.41
N GLU A 25 -15.11 8.15 10.75
CA GLU A 25 -14.07 7.43 11.49
C GLU A 25 -14.14 5.90 11.29
N ARG A 26 -15.36 5.36 11.20
CA ARG A 26 -15.56 3.93 10.92
C ARG A 26 -15.04 3.57 9.53
N ALA A 27 -15.28 4.40 8.53
CA ALA A 27 -14.77 4.17 7.17
C ALA A 27 -13.24 4.24 7.15
N ALA A 28 -12.64 5.21 7.83
CA ALA A 28 -11.20 5.37 7.89
C ALA A 28 -10.51 4.12 8.47
N ARG A 29 -10.94 3.65 9.66
CA ARG A 29 -10.38 2.42 10.26
C ARG A 29 -10.56 1.21 9.34
N LYS A 30 -11.74 1.05 8.74
CA LYS A 30 -12.01 -0.06 7.82
C LYS A 30 -11.07 -0.04 6.61
N THR A 31 -10.84 1.12 6.02
CA THR A 31 -9.95 1.28 4.86
C THR A 31 -8.50 0.95 5.20
N ILE A 32 -7.97 1.50 6.31
CA ILE A 32 -6.59 1.24 6.74
C ILE A 32 -6.38 -0.26 7.05
N LEU A 33 -7.29 -0.87 7.82
CA LEU A 33 -7.20 -2.30 8.12
C LEU A 33 -7.26 -3.17 6.86
N SER A 34 -8.16 -2.84 5.92
CA SER A 34 -8.27 -3.55 4.64
C SER A 34 -6.96 -3.47 3.85
N LEU A 35 -6.41 -2.26 3.70
CA LEU A 35 -5.18 -2.03 2.95
C LEU A 35 -3.99 -2.77 3.57
N VAL A 36 -3.79 -2.64 4.88
CA VAL A 36 -2.66 -3.29 5.59
C VAL A 36 -2.77 -4.80 5.50
N ASN A 37 -3.93 -5.38 5.83
CA ASN A 37 -4.12 -6.83 5.83
C ASN A 37 -3.95 -7.40 4.43
N LYS A 38 -4.60 -6.81 3.42
CA LYS A 38 -4.45 -7.26 2.02
C LYS A 38 -3.00 -7.20 1.54
N THR A 39 -2.25 -6.17 1.94
CA THR A 39 -0.83 -6.04 1.61
C THR A 39 -0.01 -7.16 2.24
N ILE A 40 -0.21 -7.42 3.53
CA ILE A 40 0.50 -8.46 4.26
C ILE A 40 0.17 -9.84 3.69
N ASP A 41 -1.11 -10.16 3.52
CA ASP A 41 -1.58 -11.45 3.02
C ASP A 41 -1.04 -11.73 1.62
N GLN A 42 -1.14 -10.73 0.71
CA GLN A 42 -0.70 -10.88 -0.66
C GLN A 42 0.82 -11.00 -0.78
N LEU A 43 1.58 -10.14 -0.10
CA LEU A 43 3.03 -10.05 -0.31
C LEU A 43 3.83 -11.06 0.51
N THR A 44 3.24 -11.61 1.57
CA THR A 44 3.84 -12.74 2.29
C THR A 44 3.85 -14.00 1.44
N LEU A 45 2.78 -14.25 0.67
CA LEU A 45 2.62 -15.44 -0.18
C LEU A 45 3.17 -15.22 -1.59
N TYR A 46 2.94 -14.03 -2.17
CA TYR A 46 3.23 -13.72 -3.56
C TYR A 46 3.98 -12.39 -3.71
N PRO A 47 5.24 -12.31 -3.24
CA PRO A 47 6.05 -11.10 -3.33
C PRO A 47 6.25 -10.60 -4.78
N GLY A 48 6.16 -11.49 -5.77
CA GLY A 48 6.28 -11.16 -7.20
C GLY A 48 4.97 -10.75 -7.89
N SER A 49 3.85 -10.60 -7.18
CA SER A 49 2.52 -10.39 -7.79
C SER A 49 2.24 -8.97 -8.28
N GLY A 50 2.95 -7.95 -7.79
CA GLY A 50 2.85 -6.59 -8.30
C GLY A 50 3.44 -6.45 -9.70
N LYS A 51 2.91 -5.53 -10.50
CA LYS A 51 3.48 -5.20 -11.81
C LYS A 51 4.84 -4.51 -11.65
N PRO A 52 5.75 -4.58 -12.63
CA PRO A 52 6.93 -3.71 -12.64
C PRO A 52 6.50 -2.25 -12.44
N GLY A 53 7.10 -1.58 -11.45
CA GLY A 53 6.78 -0.20 -11.13
C GLY A 53 7.48 0.80 -12.04
N ARG A 54 7.08 2.07 -11.95
CA ARG A 54 7.67 3.17 -12.73
C ARG A 54 9.14 3.43 -12.42
N LEU A 55 9.56 3.19 -11.18
CA LEU A 55 10.95 3.28 -10.76
C LEU A 55 11.60 1.91 -10.83
N TYR A 56 12.83 1.85 -11.36
CA TYR A 56 13.58 0.61 -11.47
C TYR A 56 13.69 -0.10 -10.11
N GLY A 57 13.47 -1.42 -10.10
CA GLY A 57 13.50 -2.24 -8.89
C GLY A 57 12.22 -2.21 -8.05
N THR A 58 11.28 -1.30 -8.33
CA THR A 58 9.99 -1.26 -7.64
C THR A 58 8.94 -2.12 -8.33
N ARG A 59 7.92 -2.49 -7.56
CA ARG A 59 6.70 -3.16 -7.99
C ARG A 59 5.49 -2.41 -7.49
N GLU A 60 4.42 -2.51 -8.27
CA GLU A 60 3.16 -1.83 -8.05
C GLU A 60 2.04 -2.87 -7.88
N LEU A 61 1.51 -2.97 -6.66
CA LEU A 61 0.40 -3.85 -6.30
C LEU A 61 -0.91 -3.05 -6.20
N PHE A 62 -1.88 -3.37 -7.05
CA PHE A 62 -3.15 -2.66 -7.14
C PHE A 62 -4.25 -3.40 -6.38
N PHE A 63 -4.92 -2.71 -5.46
CA PHE A 63 -6.17 -3.16 -4.82
C PHE A 63 -7.35 -2.37 -5.38
N VAL A 64 -7.89 -2.85 -6.50
CA VAL A 64 -8.95 -2.17 -7.26
C VAL A 64 -10.22 -2.02 -6.44
N ASP A 65 -10.54 -2.99 -5.57
CA ASP A 65 -11.75 -3.00 -4.74
C ASP A 65 -11.77 -1.89 -3.67
N ILE A 66 -10.60 -1.35 -3.31
CA ILE A 66 -10.47 -0.25 -2.35
C ILE A 66 -9.84 1.00 -2.97
N SER A 67 -9.52 1.00 -4.28
CA SER A 67 -8.90 2.12 -4.99
C SER A 67 -7.54 2.55 -4.43
N TYR A 68 -6.68 1.60 -4.04
CA TYR A 68 -5.31 1.88 -3.60
C TYR A 68 -4.26 1.12 -4.39
N LEU A 69 -3.06 1.70 -4.46
CA LEU A 69 -1.85 1.14 -5.02
C LEU A 69 -0.76 1.14 -3.95
N VAL A 70 -0.07 0.02 -3.80
CA VAL A 70 1.10 -0.13 -2.94
C VAL A 70 2.35 -0.23 -3.81
N VAL A 71 3.32 0.65 -3.57
CA VAL A 71 4.64 0.59 -4.21
C VAL A 71 5.62 -0.07 -3.25
N TYR A 72 6.33 -1.10 -3.72
CA TYR A 72 7.21 -1.89 -2.88
C TYR A 72 8.42 -2.43 -3.64
N THR A 73 9.45 -2.87 -2.91
CA THR A 73 10.53 -3.72 -3.42
C THR A 73 10.44 -5.10 -2.77
N ALA A 74 10.97 -6.12 -3.43
CA ALA A 74 11.02 -7.47 -2.88
C ALA A 74 12.39 -8.10 -3.16
N ASP A 75 12.97 -8.69 -2.13
CA ASP A 75 14.14 -9.56 -2.21
C ASP A 75 13.76 -10.99 -1.77
N THR A 76 14.74 -11.83 -1.45
CA THR A 76 14.52 -13.23 -1.08
C THR A 76 13.86 -13.41 0.30
N GLU A 77 13.97 -12.43 1.18
CA GLU A 77 13.54 -12.51 2.58
C GLU A 77 12.50 -11.45 2.95
N ASN A 78 12.59 -10.26 2.34
CA ASN A 78 11.82 -9.09 2.69
C ASN A 78 11.05 -8.48 1.51
N VAL A 79 9.89 -7.95 1.86
CA VAL A 79 9.13 -7.01 1.05
C VAL A 79 9.15 -5.67 1.79
N THR A 80 9.64 -4.63 1.13
CA THR A 80 9.67 -3.27 1.70
C THR A 80 8.62 -2.42 1.02
N VAL A 81 7.57 -2.05 1.77
CA VAL A 81 6.53 -1.13 1.32
C VAL A 81 7.05 0.30 1.41
N ILE A 82 7.22 0.93 0.27
CA ILE A 82 7.81 2.27 0.12
C ILE A 82 6.75 3.34 0.32
N THR A 83 5.57 3.18 -0.28
CA THR A 83 4.50 4.17 -0.22
C THR A 83 3.16 3.58 -0.68
N VAL A 84 2.08 4.28 -0.37
CA VAL A 84 0.71 3.95 -0.76
C VAL A 84 0.07 5.16 -1.43
N PHE A 85 -0.69 4.93 -2.49
CA PHE A 85 -1.45 5.97 -3.20
C PHE A 85 -2.91 5.58 -3.40
N HIS A 86 -3.81 6.55 -3.35
CA HIS A 86 -5.18 6.39 -3.81
C HIS A 86 -5.22 6.47 -5.34
N THR A 87 -5.70 5.43 -6.01
CA THR A 87 -5.61 5.31 -7.48
C THR A 87 -6.60 6.19 -8.23
N ALA A 88 -7.70 6.58 -7.59
CA ALA A 88 -8.68 7.52 -8.17
C ALA A 88 -8.37 9.00 -7.89
N GLN A 89 -7.37 9.28 -7.03
CA GLN A 89 -6.86 10.64 -6.85
C GLN A 89 -5.64 10.79 -7.75
N ASN A 90 -5.37 12.00 -8.24
CA ASN A 90 -4.37 12.24 -9.28
C ASN A 90 -3.00 11.68 -8.86
N TYR A 91 -2.61 10.55 -9.47
CA TYR A 91 -1.38 9.83 -9.14
C TYR A 91 -0.19 10.49 -9.83
N GLN A 92 0.52 11.36 -9.10
CA GLN A 92 1.83 11.88 -9.51
C GLN A 92 2.91 11.31 -8.57
N PRO A 93 3.85 10.50 -9.10
CA PRO A 93 5.01 10.01 -8.34
C PRO A 93 5.98 11.13 -7.98
#